data_AF-A0A5P8M3W6-F1
#
_entry.id   AF-A0A5P8M3W6-F1
#
_cell.length_a   1.000
_cell.length_b   1.000
_cell.length_c   1.000
_cell.angle_alpha   90.00
_cell.angle_beta   90.00
_cell.angle_gamma   90.00
#
_symmetry.space_group_name_H-M   'P 1'
#
loop_
_entity.id
_entity.type
_entity.pdbx_description
1 polymer ?
#
loop_
_entity_poly.entity_id
_entity_poly.type
_entity_poly.pdbx_seq_one_letter_code
_entity_poly.pdbx_strand_id
1 'polypeptide(L)'
;MARPVKKGLDYFPLDVDFDTNEKTEAIMGEFGAKGTLIFVFLLAAIYRKGYYLEWNELAKNQLANRVQGATGELVQRVVDRLVVYGVFNKELFNSAEVLTSQRIQETYSDAVKRRKTQKPTLYWINVDINPHSTGVNDDINPQSKVKESKEKTFIHDDAPKLPADQEALLKRWQEVAAAYAQFISVSTSPKREELLHSYLEDFEPDVIVDALERSSQMHDPWKYFIGIMKKRDQANLNTIAKVKQSDEEYKRVKTGRPRKQSKGGGSYAGIEF
;
A
#
# COMPACT_ATOMS: atom_id res chain seq x y z
N MET A 1 -27.75 4.19 -28.09
CA MET A 1 -26.41 3.77 -27.66
C MET A 1 -26.37 3.73 -26.13
N ALA A 2 -25.80 2.69 -25.52
CA ALA A 2 -25.62 2.66 -24.06
C ALA A 2 -24.54 3.68 -23.66
N ARG A 3 -24.85 4.57 -22.71
CA ARG A 3 -23.88 5.55 -22.20
C ARG A 3 -22.81 4.81 -21.39
N PRO A 4 -21.51 5.00 -21.66
CA PRO A 4 -20.45 4.41 -20.85
C PRO A 4 -20.64 4.77 -19.37
N VAL A 5 -20.47 3.78 -18.49
CA VAL A 5 -20.58 3.98 -17.04
C VAL A 5 -19.42 4.88 -16.60
N LYS A 6 -19.73 6.07 -16.08
CA LYS A 6 -18.72 6.99 -15.56
C LYS A 6 -18.16 6.48 -14.23
N LYS A 7 -16.83 6.30 -14.16
CA LYS A 7 -16.13 5.84 -12.96
C LYS A 7 -16.02 6.89 -11.85
N GLY A 8 -15.98 8.18 -12.18
CA GLY A 8 -15.81 9.27 -11.18
C GLY A 8 -16.95 10.27 -11.15
N LEU A 9 -16.69 11.42 -10.53
CA LEU A 9 -17.59 12.57 -10.46
C LEU A 9 -17.14 13.68 -11.41
N ASP A 10 -18.13 14.39 -11.99
CA ASP A 10 -17.88 15.58 -12.82
C ASP A 10 -17.63 16.83 -11.96
N TYR A 11 -18.11 16.81 -10.71
CA TYR A 11 -17.91 17.81 -9.66
C TYR A 11 -17.77 17.09 -8.32
N PHE A 12 -17.15 17.72 -7.32
CA PHE A 12 -17.04 17.16 -5.98
C PHE A 12 -17.49 18.19 -4.94
N PRO A 13 -18.06 17.76 -3.80
CA PRO A 13 -18.40 18.66 -2.72
C PRO A 13 -17.11 19.14 -2.04
N LEU A 14 -17.04 20.44 -1.79
CA LEU A 14 -16.00 21.06 -0.98
C LEU A 14 -16.73 21.75 0.18
N ASP A 15 -16.22 21.57 1.39
CA ASP A 15 -16.87 22.15 2.55
C ASP A 15 -16.77 23.68 2.54
N VAL A 16 -17.78 24.32 3.11
CA VAL A 16 -17.83 25.78 3.20
C VAL A 16 -16.79 26.34 4.18
N ASP A 17 -16.36 25.53 5.15
CA ASP A 17 -15.31 25.83 6.12
C ASP A 17 -13.94 25.31 5.68
N PHE A 18 -13.78 24.92 4.40
CA PHE A 18 -12.53 24.35 3.92
C PHE A 18 -11.32 25.25 4.20
N ASP A 19 -11.48 26.57 4.09
CA ASP A 19 -10.43 27.56 4.30
C ASP A 19 -10.08 27.82 5.77
N THR A 20 -11.00 27.52 6.69
CA THR A 20 -10.86 27.72 8.15
C THR A 20 -10.68 26.40 8.91
N ASN A 21 -10.72 25.26 8.21
CA ASN A 21 -10.44 23.96 8.79
C ASN A 21 -8.97 23.86 9.22
N GLU A 22 -8.72 23.39 10.45
CA GLU A 22 -7.38 23.28 11.06
C GLU A 22 -6.34 22.63 10.13
N LYS A 23 -6.72 21.58 9.39
CA LYS A 23 -5.79 20.87 8.49
C LYS A 23 -5.47 21.70 7.25
N THR A 24 -6.45 22.42 6.71
CA THR A 24 -6.22 23.32 5.57
C THR A 24 -5.41 24.53 6.02
N GLU A 25 -5.70 25.12 7.18
CA GLU A 25 -4.92 26.22 7.74
C GLU A 25 -3.46 25.79 7.98
N ALA A 26 -3.22 24.59 8.50
CA ALA A 26 -1.87 24.06 8.66
C ALA A 26 -1.12 23.92 7.33
N ILE A 27 -1.80 23.44 6.27
CA ILE A 27 -1.23 23.36 4.92
C ILE A 27 -0.97 24.77 4.33
N MET A 28 -1.91 25.69 4.52
CA MET A 28 -1.78 27.09 4.09
C MET A 28 -0.59 27.76 4.80
N GLY A 29 -0.43 27.53 6.11
CA GLY A 29 0.67 28.09 6.89
C GLY A 29 2.05 27.60 6.44
N GLU A 30 2.19 26.32 6.09
CA GLU A 30 3.48 25.74 5.68
C GLU A 30 3.82 25.98 4.21
N PHE A 31 2.83 25.94 3.31
CA PHE A 31 3.04 25.92 1.86
C PHE A 31 2.36 27.07 1.10
N GLY A 32 1.69 27.98 1.83
CA GLY A 32 0.95 29.10 1.27
C GLY A 32 -0.20 28.68 0.35
N ALA A 33 -0.64 29.64 -0.47
CA ALA A 33 -1.74 29.43 -1.43
C ALA A 33 -1.47 28.26 -2.41
N LYS A 34 -0.20 27.98 -2.72
CA LYS A 34 0.17 26.85 -3.59
C LYS A 34 -0.18 25.51 -2.94
N GLY A 35 0.13 25.32 -1.65
CA GLY A 35 -0.22 24.09 -0.94
C GLY A 35 -1.74 23.86 -0.89
N THR A 36 -2.49 24.93 -0.61
CA THR A 36 -3.96 24.87 -0.58
C THR A 36 -4.54 24.53 -1.95
N LEU A 37 -4.04 25.12 -3.04
CA LEU A 37 -4.44 24.77 -4.41
C LEU A 37 -4.08 23.31 -4.76
N ILE A 38 -2.90 22.84 -4.37
CA ILE A 38 -2.48 21.44 -4.53
C ILE A 38 -3.48 20.52 -3.81
N PHE A 39 -3.87 20.84 -2.58
CA PHE A 39 -4.84 20.06 -1.82
C PHE A 39 -6.20 19.99 -2.52
N VAL A 40 -6.74 21.12 -2.99
CA VAL A 40 -7.99 21.15 -3.77
C VAL A 40 -7.87 20.30 -5.04
N PHE A 41 -6.76 20.39 -5.77
CA PHE A 41 -6.55 19.58 -6.98
C PHE A 41 -6.35 18.08 -6.70
N LEU A 42 -5.81 17.71 -5.54
CA LEU A 42 -5.74 16.31 -5.10
C LEU A 42 -7.15 15.75 -4.89
N LEU A 43 -8.00 16.45 -4.14
CA LEU A 43 -9.40 16.05 -3.95
C LEU A 43 -10.13 15.91 -5.28
N ALA A 44 -9.98 16.89 -6.18
CA ALA A 44 -10.56 16.83 -7.52
C ALA A 44 -10.04 15.62 -8.33
N ALA A 45 -8.74 15.30 -8.23
CA ALA A 45 -8.14 14.16 -8.93
C ALA A 45 -8.65 12.81 -8.39
N ILE A 46 -8.84 12.70 -7.07
CA ILE A 46 -9.42 11.53 -6.41
C ILE A 46 -10.86 11.33 -6.89
N TYR A 47 -11.72 12.34 -6.74
CA TYR A 47 -13.14 12.23 -7.10
C TYR A 47 -13.37 12.03 -8.60
N ARG A 48 -12.48 12.52 -9.46
CA ARG A 48 -12.52 12.23 -10.90
C ARG A 48 -12.27 10.75 -11.21
N LYS A 49 -11.51 10.04 -10.37
CA LYS A 49 -11.24 8.60 -10.53
C LYS A 49 -12.17 7.70 -9.70
N GLY A 50 -12.91 8.27 -8.76
CA GLY A 50 -13.84 7.57 -7.90
C GLY A 50 -13.70 8.05 -6.45
N TYR A 51 -13.15 7.20 -5.60
CA TYR A 51 -13.02 7.41 -4.16
C TYR A 51 -11.59 7.25 -3.64
N TYR A 52 -10.63 7.00 -4.54
CA TYR A 52 -9.21 6.92 -4.22
C TYR A 52 -8.38 7.35 -5.41
N LEU A 53 -7.11 7.65 -5.17
CA LEU A 53 -6.10 7.90 -6.18
C LEU A 53 -4.85 7.08 -5.87
N GLU A 54 -4.46 6.20 -6.79
CA GLU A 54 -3.11 5.63 -6.79
C GLU A 54 -2.10 6.75 -7.04
N TRP A 55 -1.19 6.89 -6.09
CA TRP A 55 -0.13 7.87 -6.07
C TRP A 55 1.12 7.31 -6.75
N ASN A 56 1.61 8.05 -7.74
CA ASN A 56 2.80 7.68 -8.48
C ASN A 56 3.43 8.95 -9.09
N GLU A 57 4.62 8.80 -9.66
CA GLU A 57 5.35 9.90 -10.29
C GLU A 57 4.53 10.64 -11.36
N LEU A 58 3.74 9.91 -12.16
CA LEU A 58 2.90 10.52 -13.18
C LEU A 58 1.81 11.40 -12.55
N ALA A 59 1.09 10.90 -11.54
CA ALA A 59 0.06 11.66 -10.83
C ALA A 59 0.64 12.91 -10.15
N LYS A 60 1.82 12.76 -9.52
CA LYS A 60 2.56 13.86 -8.90
C LYS A 60 2.93 14.95 -9.91
N ASN A 61 3.51 14.58 -11.04
CA ASN A 61 3.93 15.51 -12.09
C ASN A 61 2.72 16.17 -12.78
N GLN A 62 1.66 15.42 -13.02
CA GLN A 62 0.39 15.96 -13.54
C GLN A 62 -0.20 17.02 -12.61
N LEU A 63 -0.07 16.83 -11.29
CA LEU A 63 -0.58 17.77 -10.31
C LEU A 63 0.31 19.02 -10.20
N ALA A 64 1.63 18.85 -10.19
CA ALA A 64 2.58 19.96 -10.17
C ALA A 64 2.35 20.92 -11.34
N ASN A 65 2.08 20.38 -12.54
CA ASN A 65 1.80 21.18 -13.73
C ASN A 65 0.49 22.00 -13.66
N ARG A 66 -0.41 21.72 -12.71
CA ARG A 66 -1.66 22.49 -12.53
C ARG A 66 -1.48 23.74 -11.71
N VAL A 67 -0.38 23.85 -10.96
CA VAL A 67 -0.12 24.99 -10.07
C VAL A 67 1.14 25.69 -10.54
N GLN A 68 1.00 26.94 -10.96
CA GLN A 68 2.12 27.70 -11.49
C GLN A 68 3.26 27.79 -10.46
N GLY A 69 4.46 27.38 -10.90
CA GLY A 69 5.65 27.38 -10.05
C GLY A 69 5.59 26.39 -8.88
N ALA A 70 4.76 25.35 -8.96
CA ALA A 70 4.87 24.18 -8.09
C ALA A 70 5.85 23.16 -8.70
N THR A 71 6.58 22.47 -7.84
CA THR A 71 7.46 21.37 -8.21
C THR A 71 6.87 20.04 -7.74
N GLY A 72 7.30 18.92 -8.33
CA GLY A 72 6.93 17.60 -7.83
C GLY A 72 7.32 17.40 -6.36
N GLU A 73 8.44 17.98 -5.92
CA GLU A 73 8.87 17.97 -4.52
C GLU A 73 7.89 18.72 -3.61
N LEU A 74 7.43 19.93 -4.01
CA LEU A 74 6.42 20.66 -3.26
C LEU A 74 5.12 19.85 -3.13
N VAL A 75 4.68 19.23 -4.23
CA VAL A 75 3.49 18.37 -4.23
C VAL A 75 3.67 17.18 -3.28
N GLN A 76 4.83 16.53 -3.30
CA GLN A 76 5.11 15.40 -2.41
C GLN A 76 5.07 15.84 -0.94
N ARG A 77 5.70 16.97 -0.59
CA ARG A 77 5.69 17.50 0.78
C ARG A 77 4.28 17.83 1.27
N VAL A 78 3.42 18.37 0.41
CA VAL A 78 2.01 18.61 0.73
C VAL A 78 1.29 17.28 1.00
N VAL A 79 1.46 16.27 0.14
CA VAL A 79 0.87 14.95 0.35
C VAL A 79 1.33 14.32 1.66
N ASP A 80 2.63 14.38 1.97
CA ASP A 80 3.19 13.83 3.20
C ASP A 80 2.55 14.48 4.44
N ARG A 81 2.34 15.81 4.42
CA ARG A 81 1.64 16.52 5.50
C ARG A 81 0.16 16.15 5.59
N LEU A 82 -0.53 16.01 4.47
CA LEU A 82 -1.93 15.57 4.44
C LEU A 82 -2.09 14.14 5.01
N VAL A 83 -1.11 13.27 4.81
CA VAL A 83 -1.06 11.94 5.44
C VAL A 83 -0.80 12.06 6.95
N VAL A 84 0.18 12.88 7.36
CA VAL A 84 0.49 13.11 8.78
C VAL A 84 -0.71 13.69 9.55
N TYR A 85 -1.44 14.63 8.97
CA TYR A 85 -2.64 15.22 9.56
C TYR A 85 -3.89 14.33 9.45
N GLY A 86 -3.75 13.11 8.89
CA GLY A 86 -4.85 12.16 8.76
C GLY A 86 -5.97 12.65 7.83
N VAL A 87 -5.65 13.48 6.84
CA VAL A 87 -6.56 13.75 5.71
C VAL A 87 -6.64 12.51 4.82
N PHE A 88 -5.50 11.83 4.64
CA PHE A 88 -5.42 10.55 3.96
C PHE A 88 -5.07 9.44 4.95
N ASN A 89 -5.59 8.24 4.70
CA ASN A 89 -5.30 7.05 5.49
C ASN A 89 -3.81 6.69 5.34
N LYS A 90 -3.09 6.75 6.46
CA LYS A 90 -1.64 6.52 6.52
C LYS A 90 -1.26 5.09 6.15
N GLU A 91 -2.06 4.11 6.54
CA GLU A 91 -1.77 2.70 6.27
C GLU A 91 -1.86 2.40 4.77
N LEU A 92 -2.93 2.85 4.10
CA LEU A 92 -3.10 2.70 2.65
C LEU A 92 -2.08 3.51 1.85
N PHE A 93 -1.68 4.69 2.33
CA PHE A 93 -0.60 5.44 1.71
C PHE A 93 0.74 4.69 1.80
N ASN A 94 1.10 4.17 2.98
CA ASN A 94 2.38 3.50 3.19
C ASN A 94 2.46 2.10 2.54
N SER A 95 1.35 1.36 2.54
CA SER A 95 1.29 0.00 1.98
C SER A 95 1.13 0.02 0.47
N ALA A 96 0.25 0.89 -0.05
CA ALA A 96 -0.19 0.87 -1.44
C ALA A 96 0.00 2.15 -2.24
N GLU A 97 0.61 3.19 -1.65
CA GLU A 97 0.68 4.51 -2.25
C GLU A 97 -0.72 4.99 -2.68
N VAL A 98 -1.75 4.75 -1.86
CA VAL A 98 -3.12 5.16 -2.17
C VAL A 98 -3.54 6.35 -1.32
N LEU A 99 -4.02 7.39 -1.99
CA LEU A 99 -4.66 8.54 -1.36
C LEU A 99 -6.17 8.32 -1.28
N THR A 100 -6.65 8.08 -0.07
CA THR A 100 -8.08 7.94 0.26
C THR A 100 -8.30 8.21 1.74
N SER A 101 -9.54 8.38 2.15
CA SER A 101 -9.96 8.38 3.56
C SER A 101 -11.40 7.92 3.66
N GLN A 102 -11.84 7.57 4.88
CA GLN A 102 -13.22 7.17 5.14
C GLN A 102 -14.19 8.25 4.64
N ARG A 103 -13.92 9.51 4.97
CA ARG A 103 -14.72 10.66 4.54
C ARG A 103 -14.85 10.76 3.02
N ILE A 104 -13.74 10.56 2.28
CA ILE A 104 -13.76 10.58 0.81
C ILE A 104 -14.63 9.45 0.26
N GLN A 105 -14.51 8.26 0.84
CA GLN A 105 -15.23 7.05 0.43
C GLN A 105 -16.74 7.19 0.66
N GLU A 106 -17.14 7.63 1.84
CA GLU A 106 -18.54 7.91 2.19
C GLU A 106 -19.14 8.96 1.27
N THR A 107 -18.44 10.10 1.11
CA THR A 107 -18.87 11.20 0.24
C THR A 107 -19.07 10.73 -1.21
N TYR A 108 -18.15 9.93 -1.73
CA TYR A 108 -18.26 9.37 -3.07
C TYR A 108 -19.45 8.40 -3.17
N SER A 109 -19.60 7.49 -2.20
CA SER A 109 -20.71 6.52 -2.15
C SER A 109 -22.06 7.23 -2.17
N ASP A 110 -22.21 8.29 -1.37
CA ASP A 110 -23.41 9.12 -1.34
C ASP A 110 -23.68 9.80 -2.68
N ALA A 111 -22.65 10.32 -3.34
CA ALA A 111 -22.78 10.96 -4.65
C ALA A 111 -23.17 9.96 -5.75
N VAL A 112 -22.80 8.68 -5.62
CA VAL A 112 -23.09 7.64 -6.63
C VAL A 112 -24.22 6.69 -6.26
N LYS A 113 -24.88 6.86 -5.11
CA LYS A 113 -25.92 5.93 -4.62
C LYS A 113 -27.06 5.62 -5.58
N ARG A 114 -27.37 6.53 -6.52
CA ARG A 114 -28.40 6.34 -7.56
C ARG A 114 -27.90 5.64 -8.82
N ARG A 115 -26.59 5.41 -8.96
CA ARG A 115 -25.99 4.74 -10.12
C ARG A 115 -26.16 3.23 -10.00
N LYS A 116 -26.57 2.57 -11.09
CA LYS A 116 -26.62 1.10 -11.18
C LYS A 116 -25.21 0.55 -11.41
N THR A 117 -24.37 0.59 -10.38
CA THR A 117 -22.98 0.12 -10.42
C THR A 117 -22.70 -0.80 -9.24
N GLN A 118 -21.74 -1.71 -9.42
CA GLN A 118 -21.29 -2.58 -8.34
C GLN A 118 -20.72 -1.75 -7.18
N LYS A 119 -20.90 -2.25 -5.95
CA LYS A 119 -20.38 -1.59 -4.75
C LYS A 119 -18.84 -1.53 -4.83
N PRO A 120 -18.22 -0.39 -4.50
CA PRO A 120 -16.77 -0.28 -4.45
C PRO A 120 -16.20 -1.19 -3.36
N THR A 121 -15.16 -1.95 -3.68
CA THR A 121 -14.50 -2.89 -2.75
C THR A 121 -13.00 -2.64 -2.61
N LEU A 122 -12.33 -2.16 -3.66
CA LEU A 122 -10.88 -2.00 -3.67
C LEU A 122 -10.44 -0.79 -2.83
N TYR A 123 -9.52 -0.98 -1.88
CA TYR A 123 -9.04 0.04 -0.92
C TYR A 123 -10.14 0.66 -0.05
N TRP A 124 -11.31 0.04 0.03
CA TRP A 124 -12.38 0.48 0.90
C TRP A 124 -11.99 0.27 2.36
N ILE A 125 -12.16 1.28 3.21
CA ILE A 125 -11.82 1.23 4.63
C ILE A 125 -13.05 0.64 5.35
N ASN A 126 -12.94 -0.62 5.80
CA ASN A 126 -13.96 -1.25 6.62
C ASN A 126 -13.79 -0.82 8.08
N VAL A 127 -14.76 -0.11 8.63
CA VAL A 127 -14.82 0.18 10.06
C VAL A 127 -15.64 -0.93 10.72
N ASP A 128 -14.98 -1.99 11.18
CA ASP A 128 -15.57 -2.94 12.13
C ASP A 128 -14.48 -3.63 12.97
N ILE A 129 -14.15 -3.02 14.12
CA ILE A 129 -13.65 -3.74 15.30
C ILE A 129 -14.39 -3.15 16.51
N ASN A 130 -15.49 -3.79 16.91
CA ASN A 130 -16.33 -3.41 18.05
C ASN A 130 -15.66 -3.76 19.40
N PRO A 131 -15.88 -2.99 20.48
CA PRO A 131 -16.69 -3.56 21.57
C PRO A 131 -17.66 -2.55 22.22
N HIS A 132 -18.92 -2.99 22.33
CA HIS A 132 -19.94 -2.57 23.31
C HIS A 132 -20.49 -1.13 23.21
N SER A 133 -21.67 -1.00 22.59
CA SER A 133 -22.72 -0.16 23.17
C SER A 133 -24.04 -0.95 23.17
N THR A 134 -24.53 -1.17 24.38
CA THR A 134 -25.90 -1.54 24.69
C THR A 134 -26.79 -0.29 24.56
N GLY A 135 -28.02 -0.49 24.08
CA GLY A 135 -29.08 0.51 24.05
C GLY A 135 -29.36 1.04 22.64
N VAL A 136 -30.58 1.04 22.11
CA VAL A 136 -31.91 0.81 22.68
C VAL A 136 -32.76 0.22 21.55
N ASN A 137 -33.53 -0.79 21.90
CA ASN A 137 -34.59 -1.37 21.09
C ASN A 137 -35.75 -0.38 21.10
N ASP A 138 -36.13 0.18 19.96
CA ASP A 138 -37.46 0.76 19.79
C ASP A 138 -38.07 0.28 18.46
N ASP A 139 -39.22 -0.33 18.68
CA ASP A 139 -40.08 -1.09 17.79
C ASP A 139 -40.90 -0.17 16.85
N ILE A 140 -41.80 -0.80 16.09
CA ILE A 140 -42.96 -0.25 15.33
C ILE A 140 -42.66 -0.03 13.83
N ASN A 141 -43.21 -0.75 12.84
CA ASN A 141 -44.36 -1.66 12.77
C ASN A 141 -44.27 -2.51 11.46
N PRO A 142 -45.01 -3.64 11.33
CA PRO A 142 -44.86 -4.67 10.33
C PRO A 142 -45.77 -4.48 9.11
N GLN A 143 -45.41 -5.07 7.98
CA GLN A 143 -46.42 -5.74 7.16
C GLN A 143 -45.82 -6.89 6.34
N SER A 144 -46.23 -8.09 6.73
CA SER A 144 -46.01 -9.37 6.07
C SER A 144 -46.55 -9.40 4.64
N LYS A 145 -45.81 -10.02 3.73
CA LYS A 145 -46.39 -11.02 2.81
C LYS A 145 -45.32 -12.01 2.37
N VAL A 146 -45.43 -13.20 2.96
CA VAL A 146 -44.81 -14.46 2.56
C VAL A 146 -45.11 -14.73 1.07
N LYS A 147 -44.07 -15.06 0.32
CA LYS A 147 -44.15 -15.99 -0.81
C LYS A 147 -42.93 -16.89 -0.78
N GLU A 148 -43.20 -18.17 -0.58
CA GLU A 148 -42.25 -19.27 -0.49
C GLU A 148 -41.45 -19.52 -1.77
N SER A 149 -40.29 -20.14 -1.55
CA SER A 149 -39.65 -21.16 -2.38
C SER A 149 -39.08 -20.73 -3.73
N LYS A 150 -37.74 -20.70 -3.80
CA LYS A 150 -36.97 -21.82 -4.35
C LYS A 150 -35.48 -21.57 -4.09
N GLU A 151 -34.93 -22.32 -3.14
CA GLU A 151 -33.55 -22.76 -3.25
C GLU A 151 -33.36 -23.36 -4.64
N LYS A 152 -32.44 -22.78 -5.40
CA LYS A 152 -31.74 -23.49 -6.45
C LYS A 152 -30.29 -23.58 -6.02
N THR A 153 -30.01 -24.66 -5.29
CA THR A 153 -28.74 -25.37 -5.41
C THR A 153 -28.45 -25.57 -6.89
N PHE A 154 -27.42 -24.90 -7.39
CA PHE A 154 -26.66 -25.37 -8.53
C PHE A 154 -25.29 -25.77 -8.01
N ILE A 155 -25.25 -26.95 -7.38
CA ILE A 155 -24.08 -27.80 -7.56
C ILE A 155 -24.23 -28.34 -8.99
N HIS A 156 -23.50 -27.74 -9.91
CA HIS A 156 -23.01 -28.47 -11.07
C HIS A 156 -21.51 -28.66 -10.82
N ASP A 157 -21.16 -29.91 -10.54
CA ASP A 157 -19.82 -30.44 -10.66
C ASP A 157 -19.22 -30.13 -12.04
N ASP A 158 -17.89 -30.09 -12.07
CA ASP A 158 -16.98 -29.73 -13.16
C ASP A 158 -16.70 -28.24 -13.35
N ALA A 159 -16.10 -27.64 -12.31
CA ALA A 159 -15.15 -26.56 -12.52
C ALA A 159 -14.03 -27.05 -13.46
N PRO A 160 -13.67 -26.31 -14.53
CA PRO A 160 -12.56 -26.69 -15.38
C PRO A 160 -11.31 -26.81 -14.50
N LYS A 161 -10.66 -27.98 -14.49
CA LYS A 161 -9.33 -28.11 -13.89
C LYS A 161 -8.45 -27.05 -14.56
N LEU A 162 -7.94 -26.11 -13.76
CA LEU A 162 -6.98 -25.14 -14.25
C LEU A 162 -5.81 -25.93 -14.89
N PRO A 163 -5.23 -25.44 -16.00
CA PRO A 163 -4.04 -26.06 -16.57
C PRO A 163 -2.98 -26.25 -15.50
N ALA A 164 -2.30 -27.41 -15.48
CA ALA A 164 -1.36 -27.79 -14.43
C ALA A 164 -0.27 -26.71 -14.17
N ASP A 165 0.15 -26.01 -15.23
CA ASP A 165 1.13 -24.92 -15.15
C ASP A 165 0.58 -23.69 -14.40
N GLN A 166 -0.70 -23.40 -14.58
CA GLN A 166 -1.38 -22.28 -13.94
C GLN A 166 -1.71 -22.59 -12.47
N GLU A 167 -1.99 -23.85 -12.16
CA GLU A 167 -2.16 -24.34 -10.79
C GLU A 167 -0.83 -24.32 -10.01
N ALA A 168 0.27 -24.73 -10.65
CA ALA A 168 1.61 -24.65 -10.07
C ALA A 168 2.04 -23.19 -9.79
N LEU A 169 1.79 -22.28 -10.73
CA LEU A 169 2.07 -20.84 -10.53
C LEU A 169 1.22 -20.25 -9.40
N LEU A 170 -0.05 -20.61 -9.32
CA LEU A 170 -0.94 -20.14 -8.26
C LEU A 170 -0.45 -20.60 -6.89
N LYS A 171 0.01 -21.85 -6.78
CA LYS A 171 0.56 -22.39 -5.53
C LYS A 171 1.84 -21.65 -5.10
N ARG A 172 2.77 -21.43 -6.04
CA ARG A 172 4.00 -20.65 -5.81
C ARG A 172 3.69 -19.23 -5.35
N TRP A 173 2.69 -18.59 -5.94
CA TRP A 173 2.24 -17.27 -5.53
C TRP A 173 1.59 -17.29 -4.13
N GLN A 174 0.72 -18.26 -3.84
CA GLN A 174 0.06 -18.38 -2.54
C GLN A 174 1.07 -18.50 -1.38
N GLU A 175 2.16 -19.24 -1.58
CA GLU A 175 3.25 -19.36 -0.60
C GLU A 175 3.91 -18.00 -0.32
N VAL A 176 4.27 -17.25 -1.38
CA VAL A 176 4.88 -15.92 -1.26
C VAL A 176 3.91 -14.90 -0.65
N ALA A 177 2.66 -14.91 -1.09
CA ALA A 177 1.62 -14.01 -0.60
C ALA A 177 1.34 -14.23 0.90
N ALA A 178 1.27 -15.49 1.34
CA ALA A 178 1.10 -15.83 2.75
C ALA A 178 2.30 -15.35 3.60
N ALA A 179 3.53 -15.56 3.13
CA ALA A 179 4.72 -15.08 3.81
C ALA A 179 4.78 -13.54 3.87
N TYR A 180 4.42 -12.86 2.78
CA TYR A 180 4.35 -11.40 2.77
C TYR A 180 3.31 -10.88 3.78
N ALA A 181 2.12 -11.50 3.80
CA ALA A 181 1.06 -11.17 4.75
C ALA A 181 1.51 -11.35 6.21
N GLN A 182 2.27 -12.41 6.49
CA GLN A 182 2.78 -12.73 7.81
C GLN A 182 3.92 -11.82 8.27
N PHE A 183 4.91 -11.56 7.40
CA PHE A 183 6.17 -10.95 7.79
C PHE A 183 6.24 -9.43 7.53
N ILE A 184 5.44 -8.91 6.59
CA ILE A 184 5.53 -7.53 6.13
C ILE A 184 4.23 -6.77 6.39
N SER A 185 3.12 -7.21 5.78
CA SER A 185 1.84 -6.49 5.87
C SER A 185 0.69 -7.35 5.37
N VAL A 186 -0.44 -7.30 6.09
CA VAL A 186 -1.70 -8.00 5.76
C VAL A 186 -2.22 -7.67 4.35
N SER A 187 -1.81 -6.53 3.76
CA SER A 187 -2.17 -6.14 2.40
C SER A 187 -0.93 -5.90 1.54
N THR A 188 -0.89 -6.53 0.37
CA THR A 188 0.08 -6.23 -0.70
C THR A 188 -0.50 -5.18 -1.63
N SER A 189 0.33 -4.31 -2.19
CA SER A 189 -0.09 -3.36 -3.22
C SER A 189 0.19 -3.88 -4.62
N PRO A 190 -0.55 -3.45 -5.66
CA PRO A 190 -0.39 -3.98 -7.02
C PRO A 190 1.04 -3.92 -7.54
N LYS A 191 1.80 -2.85 -7.23
CA LYS A 191 3.22 -2.74 -7.61
C LYS A 191 4.11 -3.74 -6.88
N ARG A 192 3.82 -4.01 -5.60
CA ARG A 192 4.56 -5.01 -4.82
C ARG A 192 4.20 -6.41 -5.27
N GLU A 193 2.92 -6.67 -5.58
CA GLU A 193 2.47 -7.93 -6.18
C GLU A 193 3.12 -8.16 -7.53
N GLU A 194 3.09 -7.18 -8.44
CA GLU A 194 3.76 -7.22 -9.74
C GLU A 194 5.27 -7.51 -9.60
N LEU A 195 5.94 -6.88 -8.63
CA LEU A 195 7.34 -7.14 -8.37
C LEU A 195 7.59 -8.55 -7.81
N LEU A 196 6.76 -9.02 -6.87
CA LEU A 196 6.86 -10.38 -6.33
C LEU A 196 6.58 -11.42 -7.43
N HIS A 197 5.64 -11.15 -8.33
CA HIS A 197 5.41 -11.96 -9.52
C HIS A 197 6.63 -11.98 -10.44
N SER A 198 7.29 -10.84 -10.68
CA SER A 198 8.52 -10.82 -11.48
C SER A 198 9.63 -11.66 -10.85
N TYR A 199 9.76 -11.67 -9.51
CA TYR A 199 10.73 -12.54 -8.85
C TYR A 199 10.37 -14.02 -8.97
N LEU A 200 9.10 -14.39 -9.09
CA LEU A 200 8.70 -15.78 -9.28
C LEU A 200 9.09 -16.33 -10.67
N GLU A 201 9.41 -15.47 -11.64
CA GLU A 201 9.96 -15.88 -12.95
C GLU A 201 11.37 -16.47 -12.79
N ASP A 202 12.20 -15.86 -11.93
CA ASP A 202 13.62 -16.19 -11.81
C ASP A 202 13.99 -16.95 -10.52
N PHE A 203 13.16 -16.89 -9.48
CA PHE A 203 13.45 -17.43 -8.14
C PHE A 203 12.45 -18.48 -7.67
N GLU A 204 12.94 -19.45 -6.91
CA GLU A 204 12.10 -20.36 -6.13
C GLU A 204 11.36 -19.58 -5.01
N PRO A 205 10.10 -19.95 -4.68
CA PRO A 205 9.31 -19.28 -3.64
C PRO A 205 10.06 -19.18 -2.31
N ASP A 206 10.73 -20.25 -1.88
CA ASP A 206 11.49 -20.33 -0.63
C ASP A 206 12.58 -19.25 -0.51
N VAL A 207 13.18 -18.83 -1.64
CA VAL A 207 14.18 -17.76 -1.64
C VAL A 207 13.53 -16.41 -1.34
N ILE A 208 12.34 -16.18 -1.89
CA ILE A 208 11.57 -14.94 -1.67
C ILE A 208 11.06 -14.92 -0.22
N VAL A 209 10.53 -16.05 0.26
CA VAL A 209 10.02 -16.22 1.63
C VAL A 209 11.12 -15.98 2.66
N ASP A 210 12.30 -16.59 2.51
CA ASP A 210 13.44 -16.37 3.43
C ASP A 210 13.90 -14.90 3.41
N ALA A 211 13.82 -14.21 2.26
CA ALA A 211 14.14 -12.77 2.20
C ALA A 211 13.11 -11.92 2.95
N LEU A 212 11.82 -12.24 2.84
CA LEU A 212 10.72 -11.55 3.54
C LEU A 212 10.82 -11.76 5.07
N GLU A 213 11.13 -12.97 5.50
CA GLU A 213 11.33 -13.29 6.91
C GLU A 213 12.51 -12.50 7.48
N ARG A 214 13.67 -12.51 6.80
CA ARG A 214 14.87 -11.78 7.24
C ARG A 214 14.66 -10.28 7.31
N SER A 215 13.83 -9.74 6.43
CA SER A 215 13.57 -8.32 6.39
C SER A 215 12.57 -7.85 7.44
N SER A 216 11.69 -8.74 7.93
CA SER A 216 10.70 -8.41 8.98
C SER A 216 11.30 -7.82 10.26
N GLN A 217 12.55 -8.20 10.58
CA GLN A 217 13.27 -7.76 11.79
C GLN A 217 13.92 -6.37 11.64
N MET A 218 13.72 -5.70 10.50
CA MET A 218 14.37 -4.43 10.19
C MET A 218 13.40 -3.25 10.33
N HIS A 219 13.94 -2.05 10.54
CA HIS A 219 13.14 -0.82 10.63
C HIS A 219 12.30 -0.54 9.36
N ASP A 220 12.80 -0.92 8.18
CA ASP A 220 12.07 -0.84 6.92
C ASP A 220 12.14 -2.20 6.20
N PRO A 221 11.19 -3.11 6.51
CA PRO A 221 11.21 -4.48 5.99
C PRO A 221 11.12 -4.56 4.47
N TRP A 222 10.35 -3.69 3.83
CA TRP A 222 10.21 -3.72 2.37
C TRP A 222 11.51 -3.27 1.69
N LYS A 223 12.09 -2.14 2.12
CA LYS A 223 13.35 -1.66 1.57
C LYS A 223 14.48 -2.66 1.77
N TYR A 224 14.53 -3.32 2.92
CA TYR A 224 15.54 -4.33 3.20
C TYR A 224 15.34 -5.59 2.34
N PHE A 225 14.10 -6.06 2.17
CA PHE A 225 13.74 -7.14 1.25
C PHE A 225 14.25 -6.88 -0.17
N ILE A 226 13.98 -5.70 -0.72
CA ILE A 226 14.47 -5.30 -2.06
C ILE A 226 16.00 -5.37 -2.13
N GLY A 227 16.69 -4.94 -1.07
CA GLY A 227 18.14 -5.02 -0.98
C GLY A 227 18.68 -6.46 -0.98
N ILE A 228 18.00 -7.38 -0.29
CA ILE A 228 18.34 -8.81 -0.29
C ILE A 228 18.15 -9.38 -1.70
N MET A 229 16.99 -9.17 -2.32
CA MET A 229 16.66 -9.75 -3.62
C MET A 229 17.62 -9.27 -4.72
N LYS A 230 17.97 -7.97 -4.74
CA LYS A 230 18.98 -7.44 -5.67
C LYS A 230 20.35 -8.10 -5.53
N LYS A 231 20.79 -8.38 -4.30
CA LYS A 231 22.07 -9.07 -4.07
C LYS A 231 22.01 -10.53 -4.51
N ARG A 232 20.88 -11.19 -4.28
CA ARG A 232 20.68 -12.60 -4.69
C ARG A 232 20.65 -12.74 -6.20
N ASP A 233 19.98 -11.82 -6.87
CA ASP A 233 19.96 -11.72 -8.34
C ASP A 233 21.36 -11.57 -8.92
N GLN A 234 22.12 -10.57 -8.43
CA GLN A 234 23.51 -10.36 -8.84
C GLN A 234 24.43 -11.56 -8.61
N ALA A 235 24.15 -12.37 -7.59
CA ALA A 235 24.92 -13.57 -7.26
C ALA A 235 24.30 -14.87 -7.80
N ASN A 236 23.24 -14.78 -8.61
CA ASN A 236 22.50 -15.91 -9.17
C ASN A 236 22.08 -16.97 -8.12
N LEU A 237 21.65 -16.48 -6.96
CA LEU A 237 21.19 -17.27 -5.80
C LEU A 237 19.68 -17.52 -5.89
N ASN A 238 19.26 -18.19 -6.97
CA ASN A 238 17.85 -18.42 -7.28
C ASN A 238 17.18 -19.60 -6.57
N THR A 239 17.96 -20.43 -5.85
CA THR A 239 17.45 -21.54 -5.02
C THR A 239 17.91 -21.40 -3.57
N ILE A 240 17.11 -21.94 -2.64
CA ILE A 240 17.41 -21.82 -1.21
C ILE A 240 18.72 -22.54 -0.83
N ALA A 241 19.07 -23.60 -1.55
CA ALA A 241 20.33 -24.32 -1.37
C ALA A 241 21.54 -23.42 -1.67
N LYS A 242 21.50 -22.66 -2.78
CA LYS A 242 22.55 -21.69 -3.13
C LYS A 242 22.68 -20.58 -2.10
N VAL A 243 21.54 -20.07 -1.61
CA VAL A 243 21.52 -19.06 -0.53
C VAL A 243 22.21 -19.59 0.73
N LYS A 244 21.88 -20.80 1.18
CA LYS A 244 22.48 -21.42 2.37
C LYS A 244 23.98 -21.65 2.19
N GLN A 245 24.42 -22.13 1.04
CA GLN A 245 25.85 -22.31 0.73
C GLN A 245 26.61 -20.98 0.78
N SER A 246 26.05 -19.92 0.18
CA SER A 246 26.64 -18.58 0.22
C SER A 246 26.72 -18.02 1.64
N ASP A 247 25.67 -18.22 2.46
CA ASP A 247 25.65 -17.81 3.87
C ASP A 247 26.71 -18.55 4.71
N GLU A 248 26.90 -19.85 4.47
CA GLU A 248 27.95 -20.64 5.11
C GLU A 248 29.36 -20.17 4.71
N GLU A 249 29.58 -19.92 3.43
CA GLU A 249 30.86 -19.41 2.94
C GLU A 249 31.18 -18.03 3.54
N TYR A 250 30.19 -17.14 3.59
CA TYR A 250 30.33 -15.84 4.25
C TYR A 250 30.69 -15.98 5.74
N LYS A 251 30.04 -16.92 6.45
CA LYS A 251 30.38 -17.23 7.85
C LYS A 251 31.82 -17.73 7.99
N ARG A 252 32.26 -18.67 7.14
CA ARG A 252 33.63 -19.23 7.14
C ARG A 252 34.69 -18.14 6.89
N VAL A 253 34.47 -17.27 5.91
CA VAL A 253 35.37 -16.14 5.60
C VAL A 253 35.44 -15.14 6.74
N LYS A 254 34.32 -14.87 7.42
CA LYS A 254 34.27 -13.94 8.56
C LYS A 254 34.95 -14.50 9.81
N THR A 255 34.85 -15.80 10.07
CA THR A 255 35.53 -16.47 11.19
C THR A 255 37.03 -16.72 10.94
N GLY A 256 37.45 -16.82 9.67
CA GLY A 256 38.85 -17.06 9.29
C GLY A 256 39.74 -15.81 9.15
N ARG A 257 39.18 -14.60 9.26
CA ARG A 257 39.98 -13.36 9.23
C ARG A 257 40.50 -13.02 10.64
N PRO A 258 41.83 -12.93 10.87
CA PRO A 258 42.34 -12.47 12.16
C PRO A 258 41.86 -11.05 12.44
N ARG A 259 41.38 -10.79 13.67
CA ARG A 259 41.04 -9.44 14.14
C ARG A 259 42.25 -8.54 13.91
N LYS A 260 42.12 -7.52 13.06
CA LYS A 260 43.11 -6.44 12.98
C LYS A 260 43.24 -5.83 14.38
N GLN A 261 44.39 -6.06 15.04
CA GLN A 261 44.74 -5.34 16.25
C GLN A 261 44.73 -3.85 15.91
N SER A 262 43.92 -3.08 16.63
CA SER A 262 43.98 -1.63 16.59
C SER A 262 45.36 -1.22 17.11
N LYS A 263 46.21 -0.63 16.25
CA LYS A 263 47.36 0.14 16.72
C LYS A 263 46.83 1.38 17.44
N GLY A 264 46.60 1.27 18.73
CA GLY A 264 46.39 2.38 19.65
C GLY A 264 47.64 2.55 20.51
N GLY A 265 48.17 3.77 20.57
CA GLY A 265 49.25 4.14 21.49
C GLY A 265 50.39 4.91 20.84
N GLY A 266 50.10 6.07 20.25
CA GLY A 266 51.12 7.09 20.00
C GLY A 266 51.58 7.66 21.34
N SER A 267 52.77 7.25 21.79
CA SER A 267 53.47 7.80 22.95
C SER A 267 53.93 9.22 22.64
N TYR A 268 53.42 10.22 23.36
CA TYR A 268 54.03 11.54 23.43
C TYR A 268 55.33 11.42 24.25
N ALA A 269 56.46 11.36 23.55
CA ALA A 269 57.77 11.56 24.15
C ALA A 269 57.98 13.07 24.36
N GLY A 270 58.40 13.42 25.58
CA GLY A 270 58.66 14.78 26.00
C GLY A 270 59.82 15.44 25.25
N ILE A 271 59.72 16.76 25.16
CA ILE A 271 60.83 17.65 24.82
C ILE A 271 61.22 18.30 26.16
N GLU A 272 62.37 17.92 26.68
CA GLU A 272 63.12 18.72 27.65
C GLU A 272 64.27 19.43 26.93
N PHE A 273 64.52 20.66 27.42
CA PHE A 273 65.51 21.68 27.07
C PHE A 273 65.20 22.59 25.89
#